data_AF-A0A1H6BL55-F1
#
_entry.id   AF-A0A1H6BL55-F1
#
_cell.length_a   1.000
_cell.length_b   1.000
_cell.length_c   1.000
_cell.angle_alpha   90.00
_cell.angle_beta   90.00
_cell.angle_gamma   90.00
#
_symmetry.space_group_name_H-M   'P 1'
#
loop_
_entity.id
_entity.type
_entity.pdbx_description
1 polymer ?
#
loop_
_entity_poly.entity_id
_entity_poly.type
_entity_poly.pdbx_seq_one_letter_code
_entity_poly.pdbx_strand_id
1 'polypeptide(L)'
;MTSLFLQRFLKSSSLLLIATPVLLVSASTASAQDSASRSFAPQTSSTFQARSTSMQELALATSPFAASVRNDAPEAEALPDAPEPAGYRSETRSSAHIAPLYTKDIWAGWQAQPLRPRDKVVLGLRDLYSLGNFGAMFASSGFSHLTNGQPNFGTDRGAYGQRLGAAALRETSQGLLTDSVFAPILHQDPRYYVLGPQYGIVHRTLYAITRPLVTRSDSGRQTVNGSLLLGYGAAAVLTNAYYPAINRNARDTAITFGDSLGGSALGAVVSEFAEQVLVAVHLRRPE
;
A
#
# COMPACT_ATOMS: atom_id res chain seq x y z
N MET A 1 -23.55 -34.88 11.03
CA MET A 1 -22.23 -35.32 10.54
C MET A 1 -21.72 -34.43 9.40
N THR A 2 -21.92 -33.10 9.49
CA THR A 2 -21.65 -32.13 8.40
C THR A 2 -20.78 -30.94 8.86
N SER A 3 -20.15 -31.05 10.04
CA SER A 3 -19.35 -29.97 10.65
C SER A 3 -17.83 -30.23 10.56
N LEU A 4 -17.40 -31.48 10.37
CA LEU A 4 -15.99 -31.87 10.37
C LEU A 4 -15.28 -31.74 9.00
N PHE A 5 -16.02 -31.55 7.91
CA PHE A 5 -15.43 -31.44 6.57
C PHE A 5 -14.92 -30.02 6.29
N LEU A 6 -15.58 -29.00 6.84
CA LEU A 6 -15.18 -27.59 6.63
C LEU A 6 -13.99 -27.18 7.52
N GLN A 7 -13.84 -27.76 8.71
CA GLN A 7 -12.68 -27.50 9.57
C GLN A 7 -11.38 -28.14 9.06
N ARG A 8 -11.47 -29.22 8.27
CA ARG A 8 -10.28 -29.82 7.61
C ARG A 8 -9.80 -29.01 6.41
N PHE A 9 -10.66 -28.20 5.80
CA PHE A 9 -10.27 -27.36 4.65
C PHE A 9 -9.49 -26.10 5.07
N LEU A 10 -9.68 -25.59 6.29
CA LEU A 10 -8.96 -24.42 6.81
C LEU A 10 -7.62 -24.72 7.48
N LYS A 11 -7.25 -25.99 7.72
CA LYS A 11 -6.01 -26.37 8.43
C LYS A 11 -4.96 -27.10 7.59
N SER A 12 -5.16 -27.26 6.28
CA SER A 12 -4.23 -28.03 5.42
C SER A 12 -3.84 -27.32 4.12
N SER A 13 -3.49 -26.04 4.19
CA SER A 13 -2.92 -25.30 3.05
C SER A 13 -1.54 -24.73 3.39
N SER A 14 -0.70 -25.60 3.94
CA SER A 14 0.74 -25.39 4.11
C SER A 14 1.45 -26.53 3.38
N LEU A 15 1.44 -26.50 2.05
CA LEU A 15 2.37 -27.29 1.24
C LEU A 15 2.45 -26.68 -0.17
N LEU A 16 3.63 -26.12 -0.43
CA LEU A 16 4.27 -25.87 -1.72
C LEU A 16 3.48 -26.25 -2.98
N LEU A 17 3.08 -25.23 -3.74
CA LEU A 17 3.03 -25.26 -5.19
C LEU A 17 3.59 -23.93 -5.69
N ILE A 18 4.91 -23.92 -5.94
CA ILE A 18 5.52 -22.97 -6.88
C ILE A 18 5.07 -23.44 -8.26
N ALA A 19 3.93 -22.93 -8.69
CA ALA A 19 3.47 -23.08 -10.06
C ALA A 19 2.93 -21.70 -10.45
N THR A 20 3.71 -21.01 -11.26
CA THR A 20 3.26 -19.87 -12.07
C THR A 20 2.23 -20.36 -13.08
N PRO A 21 1.03 -19.77 -13.14
CA PRO A 21 0.38 -19.54 -14.40
C PRO A 21 0.45 -18.04 -14.68
N VAL A 22 1.36 -17.67 -15.58
CA VAL A 22 1.21 -16.42 -16.33
C VAL A 22 -0.10 -16.54 -17.08
N LEU A 23 -1.12 -15.80 -16.66
CA LEU A 23 -2.34 -15.60 -17.46
C LEU A 23 -1.95 -14.73 -18.67
N LEU A 24 -1.39 -15.38 -19.69
CA LEU A 24 -1.23 -14.83 -21.02
C LEU A 24 -2.63 -14.73 -21.65
N VAL A 25 -3.30 -13.60 -21.42
CA VAL A 25 -4.44 -13.20 -22.25
C VAL A 25 -3.87 -12.53 -23.50
N SER A 26 -3.85 -13.28 -24.60
CA SER A 26 -3.48 -12.81 -25.93
C SER A 26 -4.43 -11.69 -26.37
N ALA A 27 -3.99 -10.43 -26.28
CA ALA A 27 -4.63 -9.33 -26.97
C ALA A 27 -4.20 -9.38 -28.44
N SER A 28 -5.05 -9.97 -29.29
CA SER A 28 -4.91 -9.94 -30.74
C SER A 28 -4.87 -8.48 -31.22
N THR A 29 -3.76 -8.08 -31.81
CA THR A 29 -3.59 -6.81 -32.52
C THR A 29 -4.53 -6.78 -33.73
N ALA A 30 -5.51 -5.88 -33.71
CA ALA A 30 -6.27 -5.51 -34.90
C ALA A 30 -5.79 -4.14 -35.40
N SER A 31 -5.29 -4.16 -36.64
CA SER A 31 -4.77 -3.07 -37.44
C SER A 31 -5.86 -2.21 -38.11
N ALA A 32 -5.41 -1.04 -38.62
CA ALA A 32 -6.07 -0.09 -39.54
C ALA A 32 -7.00 0.95 -38.88
N GLN A 33 -6.99 2.23 -39.24
CA GLN A 33 -6.74 2.80 -40.56
C GLN A 33 -6.26 4.26 -40.50
N ASP A 34 -5.35 4.55 -41.41
CA ASP A 34 -4.76 5.84 -41.77
C ASP A 34 -5.76 6.73 -42.52
N SER A 35 -5.75 8.04 -42.26
CA SER A 35 -6.22 9.12 -43.15
C SER A 35 -5.82 10.50 -42.62
N ALA A 36 -4.65 10.94 -43.06
CA ALA A 36 -4.41 12.23 -43.70
C ALA A 36 -4.84 13.54 -42.99
N SER A 37 -3.83 14.15 -42.36
CA SER A 37 -3.35 15.53 -42.61
C SER A 37 -4.34 16.71 -42.63
N ARG A 38 -4.26 17.55 -41.59
CA ARG A 38 -4.16 19.01 -41.78
C ARG A 38 -2.98 19.56 -40.98
N SER A 39 -2.04 20.13 -41.73
CA SER A 39 -0.83 20.80 -41.26
C SER A 39 -1.17 22.15 -40.62
N PHE A 40 -0.57 22.44 -39.47
CA PHE A 40 -0.26 23.81 -39.09
C PHE A 40 1.11 23.87 -38.39
N ALA A 41 1.88 24.88 -38.77
CA ALA A 41 3.33 25.01 -38.62
C ALA A 41 3.80 25.35 -37.18
N PRO A 42 5.13 25.36 -36.93
CA PRO A 42 5.73 25.10 -35.62
C PRO A 42 5.94 26.37 -34.78
N GLN A 43 5.85 26.25 -33.45
CA GLN A 43 6.42 27.24 -32.53
C GLN A 43 7.27 26.58 -31.44
N THR A 44 8.58 26.72 -31.65
CA THR A 44 9.65 27.07 -30.70
C THR A 44 9.67 26.43 -29.31
N SER A 45 10.71 25.63 -29.12
CA SER A 45 11.26 25.07 -27.89
C SER A 45 11.70 26.14 -26.87
N SER A 46 11.33 25.99 -25.61
CA SER A 46 12.00 26.63 -24.48
C SER A 46 12.67 25.56 -23.60
N THR A 47 13.98 25.45 -23.80
CA THR A 47 14.93 24.69 -22.99
C THR A 47 15.08 25.34 -21.62
N PHE A 48 14.70 24.66 -20.53
CA PHE A 48 15.09 25.09 -19.19
C PHE A 48 16.44 24.45 -18.84
N GLN A 49 17.51 25.21 -19.04
CA GLN A 49 18.87 24.83 -18.64
C GLN A 49 19.03 24.94 -17.12
N ALA A 50 19.57 23.87 -16.53
CA ALA A 50 20.16 23.86 -15.22
C ALA A 50 21.39 24.79 -15.19
N ARG A 51 21.50 25.63 -14.17
CA ARG A 51 22.74 26.35 -13.84
C ARG A 51 23.26 25.87 -12.49
N SER A 52 24.44 25.27 -12.55
CA SER A 52 25.32 24.90 -11.46
C SER A 52 26.02 26.13 -10.86
N THR A 53 26.11 26.19 -9.54
CA THR A 53 27.19 26.89 -8.83
C THR A 53 27.64 26.04 -7.65
N SER A 54 28.91 25.68 -7.67
CA SER A 54 29.63 24.88 -6.67
C SER A 54 30.40 25.76 -5.69
N MET A 55 30.30 25.40 -4.39
CA MET A 55 31.34 25.29 -3.34
C MET A 55 32.45 26.35 -3.19
N GLN A 56 32.53 26.97 -1.99
CA GLN A 56 33.73 27.13 -1.12
C GLN A 56 33.36 28.06 0.07
N GLU A 57 33.16 27.56 1.30
CA GLU A 57 34.13 27.20 2.35
C GLU A 57 34.85 28.41 2.98
N LEU A 58 34.59 28.68 4.27
CA LEU A 58 35.45 29.37 5.25
C LEU A 58 34.78 29.19 6.65
N ALA A 59 35.20 28.24 7.47
CA ALA A 59 36.31 28.31 8.45
C ALA A 59 35.95 28.97 9.79
N LEU A 60 36.31 28.23 10.87
CA LEU A 60 36.20 28.58 12.28
C LEU A 60 36.76 29.97 12.60
N ALA A 61 36.10 30.69 13.51
CA ALA A 61 36.75 31.73 14.32
C ALA A 61 36.34 31.56 15.80
N THR A 62 37.35 31.23 16.59
CA THR A 62 37.35 31.06 18.03
C THR A 62 37.74 32.39 18.70
N SER A 63 37.19 32.61 19.91
CA SER A 63 37.75 33.44 21.02
C SER A 63 37.70 34.97 20.92
N PRO A 64 37.95 35.72 22.02
CA PRO A 64 37.79 35.42 23.46
C PRO A 64 37.03 36.54 24.21
N PHE A 65 36.30 36.23 25.27
CA PHE A 65 36.25 37.16 26.41
C PHE A 65 36.11 36.40 27.72
N ALA A 66 37.24 36.32 28.41
CA ALA A 66 37.33 35.91 29.79
C ALA A 66 36.70 36.99 30.67
N ALA A 67 35.81 36.61 31.57
CA ALA A 67 35.59 37.34 32.81
C ALA A 67 35.32 36.31 33.92
N SER A 68 36.36 36.12 34.72
CA SER A 68 36.39 35.40 35.99
C SER A 68 35.30 35.90 36.94
N VAL A 69 34.45 34.98 37.44
CA VAL A 69 33.78 35.17 38.72
C VAL A 69 34.10 33.96 39.60
N ARG A 70 34.56 34.32 40.80
CA ARG A 70 35.23 33.54 41.82
C ARG A 70 34.26 32.57 42.50
N ASN A 71 34.75 31.37 42.80
CA ASN A 71 34.12 30.42 43.71
C ASN A 71 34.09 31.01 45.13
N ASP A 72 32.91 31.12 45.72
CA ASP A 72 32.71 31.16 47.16
C ASP A 72 31.45 30.34 47.48
N ALA A 73 31.69 29.15 48.05
CA ALA A 73 30.65 28.27 48.58
C ALA A 73 30.23 28.73 49.98
N PRO A 74 28.94 28.55 50.33
CA PRO A 74 28.58 28.17 51.68
C PRO A 74 27.99 26.76 51.69
N GLU A 75 28.40 26.03 52.70
CA GLU A 75 27.97 24.69 53.10
C GLU A 75 26.60 24.77 53.82
N ALA A 76 25.87 23.62 53.88
CA ALA A 76 24.58 23.34 54.56
C ALA A 76 23.33 23.40 53.65
N GLU A 77 22.39 22.44 53.58
CA GLU A 77 22.08 21.21 54.31
C GLU A 77 21.42 20.19 53.34
N ALA A 78 21.56 18.89 53.61
CA ALA A 78 20.91 17.84 52.82
C ALA A 78 19.39 17.83 53.03
N LEU A 79 18.64 18.02 51.93
CA LEU A 79 17.19 17.85 51.93
C LEU A 79 16.84 16.35 52.07
N PRO A 80 15.79 15.98 52.83
CA PRO A 80 15.38 14.59 53.00
C PRO A 80 14.88 13.97 51.69
N ASP A 81 15.26 12.70 51.44
CA ASP A 81 14.91 11.94 50.23
C ASP A 81 13.38 11.90 50.01
N ALA A 82 12.96 12.31 48.81
CA ALA A 82 11.57 12.16 48.37
C ALA A 82 11.23 10.66 48.23
N PRO A 83 10.03 10.22 48.67
CA PRO A 83 9.63 8.83 48.50
C PRO A 83 9.58 8.46 47.01
N GLU A 84 10.22 7.35 46.66
CA GLU A 84 10.23 6.83 45.28
C GLU A 84 8.80 6.70 44.74
N PRO A 85 8.53 7.09 43.47
CA PRO A 85 7.23 6.84 42.89
C PRO A 85 7.02 5.32 42.84
N ALA A 86 6.04 4.85 43.62
CA ALA A 86 5.53 3.49 43.56
C ALA A 86 5.39 3.13 42.08
N GLY A 87 6.22 2.17 41.64
CA GLY A 87 6.27 1.76 40.26
C GLY A 87 4.85 1.50 39.78
N TYR A 88 4.39 2.28 38.80
CA TYR A 88 3.28 1.89 37.96
C TYR A 88 3.75 0.62 37.24
N ARG A 89 3.59 -0.51 37.92
CA ARG A 89 3.67 -1.81 37.29
C ARG A 89 2.50 -1.82 36.33
N SER A 90 2.79 -1.61 35.06
CA SER A 90 1.85 -1.88 33.98
C SER A 90 1.63 -3.40 33.88
N GLU A 91 1.04 -3.98 34.92
CA GLU A 91 0.15 -5.14 34.79
C GLU A 91 -1.08 -4.58 34.07
N THR A 92 -1.13 -4.60 32.74
CA THR A 92 -1.63 -5.75 32.00
C THR A 92 -1.19 -5.59 30.55
N ARG A 93 -0.03 -6.16 30.16
CA ARG A 93 0.18 -6.54 28.76
C ARG A 93 -0.79 -7.69 28.49
N SER A 94 -2.04 -7.35 28.16
CA SER A 94 -2.99 -8.28 27.57
C SER A 94 -2.22 -9.02 26.48
N SER A 95 -2.25 -10.36 26.50
CA SER A 95 -1.53 -11.22 25.58
C SER A 95 -1.98 -10.89 24.15
N ALA A 96 -1.28 -9.97 23.50
CA ALA A 96 -1.59 -9.56 22.15
C ALA A 96 -1.44 -10.80 21.26
N HIS A 97 -2.53 -11.17 20.58
CA HIS A 97 -2.52 -12.30 19.66
C HIS A 97 -1.50 -12.02 18.56
N ILE A 98 -0.60 -12.97 18.28
CA ILE A 98 0.44 -12.78 17.25
C ILE A 98 -0.17 -13.07 15.88
N ALA A 99 -0.12 -12.10 14.98
CA ALA A 99 -0.65 -12.26 13.63
C ALA A 99 0.14 -13.28 12.82
N PRO A 100 -0.51 -14.11 11.97
CA PRO A 100 0.20 -15.01 11.07
C PRO A 100 1.18 -14.24 10.18
N LEU A 101 2.32 -14.84 9.85
CA LEU A 101 3.38 -14.15 9.12
C LEU A 101 2.91 -13.62 7.75
N TYR A 102 2.07 -14.40 7.05
CA TYR A 102 1.62 -14.09 5.69
C TYR A 102 0.16 -13.62 5.62
N THR A 103 -0.29 -12.83 6.60
CA THR A 103 -1.58 -12.13 6.54
C THR A 103 -1.40 -10.72 5.98
N LYS A 104 -2.35 -10.27 5.14
CA LYS A 104 -2.36 -8.90 4.59
C LYS A 104 -2.95 -7.90 5.57
N ASP A 105 -3.97 -8.32 6.31
CA ASP A 105 -4.64 -7.52 7.33
C ASP A 105 -4.22 -7.96 8.73
N ILE A 106 -3.79 -7.00 9.54
CA ILE A 106 -3.47 -7.17 10.96
C ILE A 106 -4.67 -6.65 11.76
N TRP A 107 -5.34 -7.55 12.47
CA TRP A 107 -6.50 -7.24 13.28
C TRP A 107 -6.17 -6.33 14.48
N ALA A 108 -7.18 -5.62 14.97
CA ALA A 108 -7.03 -4.74 16.11
C ALA A 108 -6.62 -5.54 17.37
N GLY A 109 -5.62 -5.03 18.09
CA GLY A 109 -5.06 -5.73 19.26
C GLY A 109 -4.10 -6.88 18.94
N TRP A 110 -3.89 -7.21 17.66
CA TRP A 110 -2.90 -8.21 17.26
C TRP A 110 -1.52 -7.59 17.06
N GLN A 111 -0.48 -8.34 17.43
CA GLN A 111 0.90 -7.94 17.21
C GLN A 111 1.42 -8.52 15.89
N ALA A 112 1.82 -7.62 14.99
CA ALA A 112 2.43 -8.02 13.73
C ALA A 112 3.85 -8.56 13.95
N GLN A 113 4.15 -9.71 13.34
CA GLN A 113 5.51 -10.23 13.31
C GLN A 113 6.38 -9.39 12.34
N PRO A 114 7.67 -9.18 12.66
CA PRO A 114 8.60 -8.55 11.73
C PRO A 114 8.71 -9.35 10.42
N LEU A 115 8.62 -8.68 9.28
CA LEU A 115 8.78 -9.29 7.96
C LEU A 115 10.20 -9.09 7.45
N ARG A 116 10.86 -10.17 7.03
CA ARG A 116 12.10 -10.07 6.28
C ARG A 116 11.78 -9.68 4.83
N PRO A 117 12.73 -9.11 4.05
CA PRO A 117 12.51 -8.76 2.64
C PRO A 117 11.88 -9.88 1.81
N ARG A 118 12.34 -11.13 1.97
CA ARG A 118 11.76 -12.30 1.29
C ARG A 118 10.33 -12.63 1.73
N ASP A 119 9.99 -12.37 2.99
CA ASP A 119 8.66 -12.67 3.54
C ASP A 119 7.63 -11.71 2.94
N LYS A 120 8.04 -10.48 2.63
CA LYS A 120 7.22 -9.50 1.90
C LYS A 120 6.97 -9.94 0.46
N VAL A 121 7.98 -10.45 -0.24
CA VAL A 121 7.82 -11.02 -1.59
C VAL A 121 6.82 -12.18 -1.57
N VAL A 122 6.99 -13.12 -0.63
CA VAL A 122 6.07 -14.25 -0.48
C VAL A 122 4.66 -13.78 -0.11
N LEU A 123 4.53 -12.80 0.78
CA LEU A 123 3.25 -12.20 1.16
C LEU A 123 2.56 -11.59 -0.07
N GLY A 124 3.26 -10.76 -0.85
CA GLY A 124 2.73 -10.14 -2.06
C GLY A 124 2.29 -11.18 -3.09
N LEU A 125 3.12 -12.20 -3.35
CA LEU A 125 2.76 -13.30 -4.25
C LEU A 125 1.54 -14.10 -3.77
N ARG A 126 1.40 -14.32 -2.47
CA ARG A 126 0.22 -14.98 -1.90
C ARG A 126 -1.03 -14.12 -2.02
N ASP A 127 -0.88 -12.80 -1.88
CA ASP A 127 -1.99 -11.87 -1.99
C ASP A 127 -2.57 -11.83 -3.41
N LEU A 128 -1.75 -12.04 -4.44
CA LEU A 128 -2.22 -12.14 -5.83
C LEU A 128 -3.33 -13.19 -6.02
N TYR A 129 -3.31 -14.27 -5.23
CA TYR A 129 -4.28 -15.35 -5.27
C TYR A 129 -5.22 -15.35 -4.07
N SER A 130 -5.27 -14.25 -3.30
CA SER A 130 -6.18 -14.11 -2.18
C SER A 130 -7.61 -13.87 -2.67
N LEU A 131 -8.59 -14.33 -1.88
CA LEU A 131 -10.00 -14.05 -2.15
C LEU A 131 -10.28 -12.55 -2.17
N GLY A 132 -9.56 -11.77 -1.35
CA GLY A 132 -9.65 -10.32 -1.34
C GLY A 132 -9.24 -9.72 -2.68
N ASN A 133 -8.11 -10.16 -3.24
CA ASN A 133 -7.62 -9.68 -4.52
C ASN A 133 -8.52 -10.09 -5.69
N PHE A 134 -9.03 -11.33 -5.71
CA PHE A 134 -10.04 -11.72 -6.69
C PHE A 134 -11.31 -10.85 -6.58
N GLY A 135 -11.79 -10.60 -5.36
CA GLY A 135 -12.91 -9.70 -5.12
C GLY A 135 -12.66 -8.30 -5.69
N ALA A 136 -11.46 -7.74 -5.50
CA ALA A 136 -11.06 -6.46 -6.05
C ALA A 136 -11.01 -6.47 -7.59
N MET A 137 -10.51 -7.54 -8.22
CA MET A 137 -10.51 -7.70 -9.69
C MET A 137 -11.94 -7.71 -10.26
N PHE A 138 -12.86 -8.47 -9.65
CA PHE A 138 -14.25 -8.51 -10.11
C PHE A 138 -14.98 -7.19 -9.87
N ALA A 139 -14.78 -6.56 -8.70
CA ALA A 139 -15.38 -5.28 -8.38
C ALA A 139 -14.89 -4.16 -9.32
N SER A 140 -13.58 -4.08 -9.57
CA SER A 140 -13.01 -3.07 -10.47
C SER A 140 -13.43 -3.28 -11.92
N SER A 141 -13.50 -4.53 -12.40
CA SER A 141 -14.05 -4.85 -13.73
C SER A 141 -15.53 -4.47 -13.85
N GLY A 142 -16.33 -4.79 -12.85
CA GLY A 142 -17.75 -4.42 -12.79
C GLY A 142 -17.93 -2.89 -12.81
N PHE A 143 -17.16 -2.17 -12.01
CA PHE A 143 -17.17 -0.71 -12.00
C PHE A 143 -16.79 -0.12 -13.37
N SER A 144 -15.69 -0.58 -13.97
CA SER A 144 -15.26 -0.15 -15.31
C SER A 144 -16.31 -0.45 -16.40
N HIS A 145 -17.00 -1.58 -16.27
CA HIS A 145 -18.06 -1.97 -17.19
C HIS A 145 -19.30 -1.07 -17.05
N LEU A 146 -19.68 -0.70 -15.82
CA LEU A 146 -20.82 0.20 -15.54
C LEU A 146 -20.54 1.65 -15.93
N THR A 147 -19.33 2.14 -15.71
CA THR A 147 -18.95 3.53 -16.03
C THR A 147 -18.49 3.71 -17.48
N ASN A 148 -18.46 2.62 -18.26
CA ASN A 148 -17.92 2.59 -19.61
C ASN A 148 -16.52 3.22 -19.70
N GLY A 149 -15.67 2.95 -18.68
CA GLY A 149 -14.35 3.59 -18.55
C GLY A 149 -13.40 3.33 -19.73
N GLN A 150 -13.73 2.35 -20.57
CA GLN A 150 -13.04 2.02 -21.83
C GLN A 150 -14.10 1.75 -22.91
N PRO A 151 -14.59 2.79 -23.60
CA PRO A 151 -15.66 2.64 -24.61
C PRO A 151 -15.25 1.76 -25.78
N ASN A 152 -13.94 1.59 -26.01
CA ASN A 152 -13.37 0.78 -27.09
C ASN A 152 -13.67 -0.72 -26.99
N PHE A 153 -14.06 -1.23 -25.81
CA PHE A 153 -14.34 -2.65 -25.62
C PHE A 153 -15.82 -3.02 -25.82
N GLY A 154 -16.74 -2.04 -25.88
CA GLY A 154 -18.18 -2.29 -25.98
C GLY A 154 -18.87 -2.52 -24.62
N THR A 155 -20.12 -3.03 -24.65
CA THR A 155 -20.97 -3.22 -23.45
C THR A 155 -21.48 -4.66 -23.30
N ASP A 156 -21.05 -5.57 -24.17
CA ASP A 156 -21.49 -6.96 -24.16
C ASP A 156 -20.72 -7.82 -23.14
N ARG A 157 -21.08 -9.11 -23.05
CA ARG A 157 -20.38 -10.06 -22.16
C ARG A 157 -18.92 -10.26 -22.56
N GLY A 158 -18.58 -10.14 -23.85
CA GLY A 158 -17.20 -10.14 -24.33
C GLY A 158 -16.40 -8.96 -23.79
N ALA A 159 -16.97 -7.75 -23.83
CA ALA A 159 -16.37 -6.55 -23.23
C ALA A 159 -16.08 -6.71 -21.73
N TYR A 160 -16.99 -7.34 -20.98
CA TYR A 160 -16.77 -7.63 -19.56
C TYR A 160 -15.55 -8.54 -19.34
N GLY A 161 -15.40 -9.60 -20.14
CA GLY A 161 -14.25 -10.50 -20.08
C GLY A 161 -12.93 -9.77 -20.37
N GLN A 162 -12.91 -8.87 -21.36
CA GLN A 162 -11.74 -8.05 -21.67
C GLN A 162 -11.40 -7.10 -20.51
N ARG A 163 -12.40 -6.42 -19.93
CA ARG A 163 -12.23 -5.56 -18.74
C ARG A 163 -11.73 -6.35 -17.53
N LEU A 164 -12.20 -7.59 -17.35
CA LEU A 164 -11.72 -8.47 -16.28
C LEU A 164 -10.26 -8.85 -16.48
N GLY A 165 -9.85 -9.22 -17.70
CA GLY A 165 -8.45 -9.51 -18.02
C GLY A 165 -7.53 -8.31 -17.80
N ALA A 166 -7.98 -7.12 -18.24
CA ALA A 166 -7.32 -5.85 -17.98
C ALA A 166 -7.16 -5.57 -16.47
N ALA A 167 -8.24 -5.76 -15.69
CA ALA A 167 -8.20 -5.60 -14.24
C ALA A 167 -7.24 -6.59 -13.59
N ALA A 168 -7.25 -7.86 -14.00
CA ALA A 168 -6.33 -8.87 -13.48
C ALA A 168 -4.86 -8.51 -13.73
N LEU A 169 -4.51 -8.07 -14.94
CA LEU A 169 -3.15 -7.64 -15.26
C LEU A 169 -2.74 -6.40 -14.47
N ARG A 170 -3.65 -5.43 -14.31
CA ARG A 170 -3.41 -4.22 -13.52
C ARG A 170 -3.16 -4.56 -12.05
N GLU A 171 -4.09 -5.25 -11.39
CA GLU A 171 -3.97 -5.63 -9.97
C GLU A 171 -2.73 -6.49 -9.73
N THR A 172 -2.43 -7.43 -10.64
CA THR A 172 -1.23 -8.27 -10.52
C THR A 172 0.05 -7.45 -10.62
N SER A 173 0.14 -6.54 -11.60
CA SER A 173 1.30 -5.67 -11.77
C SER A 173 1.48 -4.74 -10.57
N GLN A 174 0.36 -4.22 -10.04
CA GLN A 174 0.33 -3.38 -8.86
C GLN A 174 0.83 -4.12 -7.62
N GLY A 175 0.22 -5.24 -7.25
CA GLY A 175 0.64 -6.02 -6.08
C GLY A 175 2.09 -6.50 -6.15
N LEU A 176 2.56 -6.91 -7.34
CA LEU A 176 3.97 -7.27 -7.53
C LEU A 176 4.90 -6.08 -7.26
N LEU A 177 4.62 -4.93 -7.89
CA LEU A 177 5.48 -3.77 -7.77
C LEU A 177 5.43 -3.17 -6.37
N THR A 178 4.25 -3.01 -5.77
CA THR A 178 4.11 -2.43 -4.43
C THR A 178 4.70 -3.33 -3.36
N ASP A 179 4.28 -4.60 -3.31
CA ASP A 179 4.51 -5.45 -2.15
C ASP A 179 5.75 -6.33 -2.31
N SER A 180 6.03 -6.77 -3.54
CA SER A 180 7.15 -7.68 -3.80
C SER A 180 8.42 -6.97 -4.25
N VAL A 181 8.32 -5.78 -4.84
CA VAL A 181 9.50 -5.02 -5.32
C VAL A 181 9.80 -3.86 -4.39
N PHE A 182 8.89 -2.88 -4.27
CA PHE A 182 9.20 -1.64 -3.58
C PHE A 182 9.13 -1.74 -2.06
N ALA A 183 8.22 -2.53 -1.46
CA ALA A 183 8.15 -2.68 -0.01
C ALA A 183 9.43 -3.29 0.62
N PRO A 184 10.09 -4.31 0.02
CA PRO A 184 11.42 -4.75 0.44
C PRO A 184 12.49 -3.68 0.28
N ILE A 185 12.55 -3.00 -0.87
CA ILE A 185 13.58 -2.00 -1.18
C ILE A 185 13.50 -0.81 -0.22
N LEU A 186 12.30 -0.32 0.04
CA LEU A 186 12.05 0.87 0.87
C LEU A 186 11.88 0.54 2.36
N HIS A 187 12.02 -0.73 2.76
CA HIS A 187 11.85 -1.16 4.14
C HIS A 187 10.49 -0.74 4.74
N GLN A 188 9.44 -0.93 3.94
CA GLN A 188 8.05 -0.63 4.31
C GLN A 188 7.26 -1.91 4.54
N ASP A 189 6.30 -1.84 5.45
CA ASP A 189 5.37 -2.92 5.71
C ASP A 189 4.18 -2.80 4.73
N PRO A 190 3.95 -3.80 3.85
CA PRO A 190 2.84 -3.77 2.90
C PRO A 190 1.49 -4.10 3.56
N ARG A 191 1.42 -4.48 4.83
CA ARG A 191 0.19 -4.92 5.50
C ARG A 191 -0.70 -3.76 5.93
N TYR A 192 -2.01 -3.97 5.89
CA TYR A 192 -2.99 -3.06 6.46
C TYR A 192 -3.17 -3.35 7.96
N TYR A 193 -3.28 -2.30 8.78
CA TYR A 193 -3.46 -2.41 10.23
C TYR A 193 -4.82 -1.88 10.61
N VAL A 194 -5.73 -2.79 11.00
CA VAL A 194 -7.10 -2.47 11.38
C VAL A 194 -7.10 -1.71 12.69
N LEU A 195 -7.79 -0.56 12.73
CA LEU A 195 -7.94 0.20 13.97
C LEU A 195 -8.85 -0.54 14.95
N GLY A 196 -9.99 -1.04 14.46
CA GLY A 196 -10.91 -1.85 15.25
C GLY A 196 -12.04 -1.07 15.93
N PRO A 197 -12.99 -1.78 16.57
CA PRO A 197 -14.26 -1.24 17.03
C PRO A 197 -14.15 -0.24 18.19
N GLN A 198 -12.99 -0.13 18.84
CA GLN A 198 -12.75 0.87 19.88
C GLN A 198 -12.73 2.31 19.35
N TYR A 199 -12.66 2.50 18.03
CA TYR A 199 -12.77 3.79 17.36
C TYR A 199 -14.12 3.95 16.63
N GLY A 200 -14.64 5.17 16.57
CA GLY A 200 -15.87 5.48 15.83
C GLY A 200 -15.74 5.25 14.32
N ILE A 201 -16.87 4.95 13.66
CA ILE A 201 -16.93 4.59 12.22
C ILE A 201 -16.24 5.66 11.34
N VAL A 202 -16.54 6.94 11.56
CA VAL A 202 -15.97 8.04 10.76
C VAL A 202 -14.44 8.09 10.88
N HIS A 203 -13.91 7.94 12.09
CA HIS A 203 -12.46 7.97 12.31
C HIS A 203 -11.76 6.81 11.60
N ARG A 204 -12.36 5.61 11.65
CA ARG A 204 -11.84 4.42 10.98
C ARG A 204 -11.87 4.54 9.46
N THR A 205 -12.96 5.08 8.91
CA THR A 205 -13.06 5.35 7.47
C THR A 205 -12.01 6.36 7.01
N LEU A 206 -11.84 7.48 7.73
CA LEU A 206 -10.81 8.47 7.40
C LEU A 206 -9.40 7.88 7.51
N TYR A 207 -9.13 7.10 8.55
CA TYR A 207 -7.87 6.39 8.71
C TYR A 207 -7.60 5.46 7.51
N ALA A 208 -8.58 4.65 7.11
CA ALA A 208 -8.46 3.72 5.99
C ALA A 208 -8.16 4.44 4.67
N ILE A 209 -8.89 5.53 4.38
CA ILE A 209 -8.70 6.34 3.16
C ILE A 209 -7.29 6.94 3.07
N THR A 210 -6.62 7.19 4.20
CA THR A 210 -5.24 7.72 4.21
C THR A 210 -4.16 6.67 4.00
N ARG A 211 -4.46 5.37 4.11
CA ARG A 211 -3.45 4.29 4.05
C ARG A 211 -2.71 4.15 2.71
N PRO A 212 -3.31 4.49 1.55
CA PRO A 212 -2.54 4.57 0.30
C PRO A 212 -1.42 5.61 0.34
N LEU A 213 -1.51 6.62 1.22
CA LEU A 213 -0.51 7.68 1.35
C LEU A 213 0.42 7.49 2.56
N VAL A 214 -0.03 6.81 3.61
CA VAL A 214 0.72 6.63 4.85
C VAL A 214 0.76 5.15 5.23
N THR A 215 1.97 4.62 5.41
CA THR A 215 2.22 3.24 5.83
C THR A 215 3.14 3.19 7.06
N ARG A 216 3.43 1.98 7.54
CA ARG A 216 4.45 1.72 8.57
C ARG A 216 5.75 1.28 7.91
N SER A 217 6.88 1.72 8.46
CA SER A 217 8.18 1.13 8.17
C SER A 217 8.34 -0.22 8.87
N ASP A 218 9.39 -0.96 8.52
CA ASP A 218 9.75 -2.22 9.21
C ASP A 218 10.05 -2.01 10.71
N SER A 219 10.44 -0.80 11.09
CA SER A 219 10.62 -0.39 12.48
C SER A 219 9.34 0.07 13.19
N GLY A 220 8.19 0.00 12.50
CA GLY A 220 6.86 0.36 13.04
C GLY A 220 6.54 1.86 13.03
N ARG A 221 7.43 2.71 12.52
CA ARG A 221 7.21 4.16 12.42
C ARG A 221 6.27 4.48 11.26
N GLN A 222 5.42 5.48 11.41
CA GLN A 222 4.63 5.98 10.28
C GLN A 222 5.52 6.73 9.29
N THR A 223 5.32 6.44 8.01
CA THR A 223 6.06 7.05 6.89
C THR A 223 5.15 7.20 5.68
N VAL A 224 5.57 7.99 4.69
CA VAL A 224 4.91 8.07 3.40
C VAL A 224 4.93 6.69 2.74
N ASN A 225 3.82 6.28 2.15
CA ASN A 225 3.69 5.00 1.46
C ASN A 225 4.36 5.01 0.08
N GLY A 226 5.68 5.21 0.06
CA GLY A 226 6.48 5.25 -1.14
C GLY A 226 6.42 3.95 -1.94
N SER A 227 6.28 2.80 -1.29
CA SER A 227 6.16 1.52 -1.97
C SER A 227 4.90 1.41 -2.81
N LEU A 228 3.76 1.82 -2.25
CA LEU A 228 2.50 1.87 -2.98
C LEU A 228 2.51 2.94 -4.07
N LEU A 229 2.95 4.15 -3.75
CA LEU A 229 2.99 5.27 -4.70
C LEU A 229 3.89 4.97 -5.90
N LEU A 230 5.12 4.48 -5.67
CA LEU A 230 6.03 4.13 -6.77
C LEU A 230 5.56 2.88 -7.51
N GLY A 231 5.02 1.88 -6.81
CA GLY A 231 4.52 0.67 -7.44
C GLY A 231 3.32 0.94 -8.35
N TYR A 232 2.37 1.77 -7.92
CA TYR A 232 1.24 2.17 -8.73
C TYR A 232 1.64 3.09 -9.87
N GLY A 233 2.58 4.02 -9.64
CA GLY A 233 3.13 4.87 -10.70
C GLY A 233 3.82 4.04 -11.78
N ALA A 234 4.69 3.11 -11.38
CA ALA A 234 5.35 2.18 -12.28
C ALA A 234 4.37 1.26 -13.01
N ALA A 235 3.34 0.75 -12.32
CA ALA A 235 2.28 -0.05 -12.94
C ALA A 235 1.46 0.75 -13.96
N ALA A 236 1.12 2.01 -13.65
CA ALA A 236 0.40 2.89 -14.58
C ALA A 236 1.24 3.22 -15.82
N VAL A 237 2.55 3.43 -15.66
CA VAL A 237 3.46 3.57 -16.81
C VAL A 237 3.54 2.26 -17.59
N LEU A 238 3.61 1.12 -16.91
CA LEU A 238 3.67 -0.20 -17.54
C LEU A 238 2.37 -0.52 -18.29
N THR A 239 1.21 -0.04 -17.85
CA THR A 239 -0.02 -0.18 -18.63
C THR A 239 0.09 0.50 -20.00
N ASN A 240 0.86 1.58 -20.14
CA ASN A 240 1.12 2.16 -21.47
C ASN A 240 1.90 1.22 -22.41
N ALA A 241 2.70 0.29 -21.87
CA ALA A 241 3.45 -0.68 -22.67
C ALA A 241 2.55 -1.75 -23.32
N TYR A 242 1.46 -2.13 -22.65
CA TYR A 242 0.54 -3.18 -23.11
C TYR A 242 -0.77 -2.67 -23.74
N TYR A 243 -1.12 -1.38 -23.57
CA TYR A 243 -2.31 -0.78 -24.20
C TYR A 243 -2.01 -0.11 -25.57
N PRO A 244 -3.04 0.05 -26.44
CA PRO A 244 -2.91 0.66 -27.78
C PRO A 244 -2.35 2.07 -27.73
N ALA A 245 -1.60 2.47 -28.77
CA ALA A 245 -0.79 3.70 -28.81
C ALA A 245 -1.58 5.01 -28.57
N ILE A 246 -2.90 5.02 -28.82
CA ILE A 246 -3.75 6.20 -28.67
C ILE A 246 -4.00 6.62 -27.20
N ASN A 247 -3.77 5.73 -26.24
CA ASN A 247 -3.95 5.98 -24.80
C ASN A 247 -2.61 6.20 -24.04
N ARG A 248 -1.49 6.41 -24.75
CA ARG A 248 -0.14 6.53 -24.16
C ARG A 248 0.25 7.97 -23.85
N ASN A 249 -0.59 8.71 -23.12
CA ASN A 249 -0.28 10.07 -22.71
C ASN A 249 -0.16 10.20 -21.17
N ALA A 250 0.55 11.24 -20.72
CA ALA A 250 0.81 11.46 -19.31
C ALA A 250 -0.49 11.69 -18.50
N ARG A 251 -1.53 12.23 -19.14
CA ARG A 251 -2.83 12.48 -18.52
C ARG A 251 -3.55 11.18 -18.20
N ASP A 252 -3.63 10.25 -19.14
CA ASP A 252 -4.27 8.95 -18.95
C ASP A 252 -3.50 8.10 -17.92
N THR A 253 -2.18 8.23 -17.90
CA THR A 253 -1.33 7.62 -16.87
C THR A 253 -1.66 8.20 -15.48
N ALA A 254 -1.80 9.52 -15.37
CA ALA A 254 -2.14 10.18 -14.11
C ALA A 254 -3.56 9.83 -13.64
N ILE A 255 -4.53 9.70 -14.55
CA ILE A 255 -5.88 9.23 -14.24
C ILE A 255 -5.82 7.78 -13.73
N THR A 256 -5.13 6.89 -14.44
CA THR A 256 -4.96 5.49 -14.03
C THR A 256 -4.30 5.37 -12.67
N PHE A 257 -3.28 6.18 -12.40
CA PHE A 257 -2.63 6.27 -11.10
C PHE A 257 -3.61 6.73 -10.01
N GLY A 258 -4.38 7.78 -10.27
CA GLY A 258 -5.43 8.27 -9.36
C GLY A 258 -6.51 7.24 -9.06
N ASP A 259 -7.02 6.55 -10.08
CA ASP A 259 -8.00 5.48 -9.96
C ASP A 259 -7.46 4.33 -9.10
N SER A 260 -6.17 4.01 -9.24
CA SER A 260 -5.50 2.99 -8.46
C SER A 260 -5.41 3.38 -6.99
N LEU A 261 -5.05 4.64 -6.69
CA LEU A 261 -5.07 5.16 -5.32
C LEU A 261 -6.47 5.16 -4.71
N GLY A 262 -7.49 5.54 -5.49
CA GLY A 262 -8.89 5.48 -5.08
C GLY A 262 -9.35 4.05 -4.78
N GLY A 263 -9.02 3.10 -5.66
CA GLY A 263 -9.28 1.68 -5.46
C GLY A 263 -8.60 1.13 -4.20
N SER A 264 -7.34 1.53 -3.94
CA SER A 264 -6.63 1.15 -2.72
C SER A 264 -7.26 1.74 -1.46
N ALA A 265 -7.72 2.99 -1.50
CA ALA A 265 -8.46 3.60 -0.38
C ALA A 265 -9.77 2.85 -0.10
N LEU A 266 -10.51 2.48 -1.15
CA LEU A 266 -11.72 1.67 -1.02
C LEU A 266 -11.41 0.28 -0.47
N GLY A 267 -10.36 -0.38 -0.95
CA GLY A 267 -9.89 -1.67 -0.45
C GLY A 267 -9.51 -1.60 1.03
N ALA A 268 -8.80 -0.56 1.44
CA ALA A 268 -8.47 -0.29 2.84
C ALA A 268 -9.72 -0.12 3.71
N VAL A 269 -10.75 0.56 3.22
CA VAL A 269 -12.04 0.68 3.93
C VAL A 269 -12.70 -0.70 4.05
N VAL A 270 -12.70 -1.50 2.98
CA VAL A 270 -13.22 -2.88 3.04
C VAL A 270 -12.45 -3.71 4.07
N SER A 271 -11.12 -3.67 4.08
CA SER A 271 -10.28 -4.33 5.08
C SER A 271 -10.57 -3.86 6.50
N GLU A 272 -10.75 -2.56 6.72
CA GLU A 272 -11.09 -1.98 8.03
C GLU A 272 -12.38 -2.54 8.59
N PHE A 273 -13.40 -2.75 7.74
CA PHE A 273 -14.73 -3.21 8.15
C PHE A 273 -14.99 -4.70 7.87
N ALA A 274 -13.99 -5.44 7.37
CA ALA A 274 -14.13 -6.85 7.00
C ALA A 274 -14.63 -7.73 8.16
N GLU A 275 -14.16 -7.47 9.39
CA GLU A 275 -14.62 -8.21 10.57
C GLU A 275 -16.12 -8.02 10.82
N GLN A 276 -16.64 -6.82 10.62
CA GLN A 276 -18.07 -6.53 10.82
C GLN A 276 -18.92 -7.22 9.76
N VAL A 277 -18.44 -7.28 8.52
CA VAL A 277 -19.09 -8.02 7.45
C VAL A 277 -19.08 -9.52 7.76
N LEU A 278 -17.94 -10.07 8.19
CA LEU A 278 -17.81 -11.49 8.52
C LEU A 278 -18.67 -11.91 9.72
N VAL A 279 -18.78 -11.07 10.74
CA VAL A 279 -19.66 -11.29 11.90
C VAL A 279 -21.13 -11.16 11.50
N ALA A 280 -21.49 -10.15 10.69
CA ALA A 280 -22.87 -9.99 10.19
C ALA A 280 -23.33 -11.18 9.33
N VAL A 281 -22.41 -11.78 8.57
CA VAL A 281 -22.68 -12.97 7.74
C VAL A 281 -22.52 -14.29 8.54
N HIS A 282 -22.35 -14.23 9.87
CA HIS A 282 -22.18 -15.40 10.75
C HIS A 282 -20.98 -16.32 10.40
N LEU A 283 -20.02 -15.84 9.61
CA LEU A 283 -18.82 -16.60 9.25
C LEU A 283 -17.76 -16.58 10.36
N ARG A 284 -17.91 -15.70 11.35
CA ARG A 284 -17.07 -15.61 12.54
C ARG A 284 -17.92 -15.36 13.77
N ARG A 285 -17.60 -16.02 14.89
CA ARG A 285 -18.25 -15.76 16.18
C ARG A 285 -17.79 -14.39 16.71
N PRO A 286 -18.67 -13.60 17.35
CA PRO A 286 -18.24 -12.41 18.07
C PRO A 286 -17.30 -12.86 19.19
N GLU A 287 -16.14 -12.21 19.27
CA GLU A 287 -15.16 -12.38 20.34
C GLU A 287 -15.20 -11.17 21.27
#